data_AF-A0A9X8H927-F1
#
_entry.id   AF-A0A9X8H927-F1
#
_cell.length_a   1.000
_cell.length_b   1.000
_cell.length_c   1.000
_cell.angle_alpha   90.00
_cell.angle_beta   90.00
_cell.angle_gamma   90.00
#
_symmetry.space_group_name_H-M   'P 1'
#
loop_
_entity.id
_entity.type
_entity.pdbx_description
1 polymer ?
#
loop_
_entity_poly.entity_id
_entity_poly.type
_entity_poly.pdbx_seq_one_letter_code
_entity_poly.pdbx_strand_id
1 'polypeptide(L)'
;IPPNATSAVQPLDVGNMVPFKRHLRNIWLQEELTEGDHDDENIDLMTVTAQQKRLAMVQRAIKAWVLITPQEIRRSFAKAIPQ
;
A
#
# COMPACT_ATOMS: atom_id res chain seq x y z
N ILE A 1 -1.23 -25.28 2.75
CA ILE A 1 0.11 -24.67 2.62
C ILE A 1 0.92 -25.14 3.83
N PRO A 2 2.13 -25.71 3.65
CA PRO A 2 2.95 -26.14 4.77
C PRO A 2 3.23 -24.99 5.76
N PRO A 3 3.46 -25.28 7.05
CA PRO A 3 3.90 -24.27 8.00
C PRO A 3 5.12 -23.49 7.48
N ASN A 4 5.16 -22.18 7.74
CA ASN A 4 6.27 -21.29 7.38
C ASN A 4 6.60 -21.18 5.89
N ALA A 5 5.68 -21.55 5.00
CA ALA A 5 5.90 -21.52 3.55
C ALA A 5 5.20 -20.36 2.81
N THR A 6 4.37 -19.54 3.47
CA THR A 6 3.54 -18.54 2.78
C THR A 6 4.37 -17.50 2.01
N SER A 7 5.50 -17.09 2.60
CA SER A 7 6.47 -16.19 1.98
C SER A 7 7.08 -16.71 0.68
N ALA A 8 6.99 -18.02 0.41
CA ALA A 8 7.53 -18.68 -0.78
C ALA A 8 6.44 -19.14 -1.76
N VAL A 9 5.22 -19.44 -1.29
CA VAL A 9 4.19 -20.09 -2.11
C VAL A 9 2.87 -19.32 -2.22
N GLN A 10 2.70 -18.19 -1.52
CA GLN A 10 1.50 -17.36 -1.68
C GLN A 10 1.78 -16.20 -2.65
N PRO A 11 1.01 -16.07 -3.76
CA PRO A 11 1.14 -14.98 -4.72
C PRO A 11 1.13 -13.58 -4.09
N LEU A 12 0.29 -13.41 -3.04
CA LEU A 12 0.22 -12.18 -2.27
C LEU A 12 1.60 -11.80 -1.71
N ASP A 13 2.19 -12.69 -0.92
CA ASP A 13 3.47 -12.47 -0.23
C ASP A 13 4.66 -12.39 -1.18
N VAL A 14 4.75 -13.30 -2.18
CA VAL A 14 5.93 -13.39 -3.07
C VAL A 14 6.02 -12.27 -4.09
N GLY A 15 4.88 -11.67 -4.47
CA GLY A 15 4.81 -10.83 -5.66
C GLY A 15 3.93 -9.59 -5.54
N ASN A 16 2.77 -9.66 -4.89
CA ASN A 16 1.86 -8.50 -4.85
C ASN A 16 2.22 -7.49 -3.74
N MET A 17 2.76 -7.95 -2.61
CA MET A 17 3.09 -7.06 -1.48
C MET A 17 4.17 -6.03 -1.81
N VAL A 18 5.10 -6.35 -2.73
CA VAL A 18 6.18 -5.44 -3.13
C VAL A 18 5.64 -4.20 -3.88
N PRO A 19 4.91 -4.34 -5.02
CA PRO A 19 4.33 -3.19 -5.70
C PRO A 19 3.31 -2.47 -4.82
N PHE A 20 2.49 -3.19 -4.04
CA PHE A 20 1.56 -2.57 -3.09
C PHE A 20 2.28 -1.60 -2.13
N LYS A 21 3.32 -2.06 -1.42
CA LYS A 21 4.09 -1.23 -0.46
C LYS A 21 4.75 -0.04 -1.16
N ARG A 22 5.23 -0.23 -2.40
CA ARG A 22 5.80 0.86 -3.21
C ARG A 22 4.76 1.93 -3.53
N HIS A 23 3.59 1.55 -4.03
CA HIS A 23 2.51 2.49 -4.35
C HIS A 23 2.00 3.21 -3.11
N LEU A 24 1.81 2.48 -2.00
CA LEU A 24 1.39 3.06 -0.73
C LEU A 24 2.37 4.13 -0.23
N ARG A 25 3.68 3.86 -0.31
CA ARG A 25 4.73 4.83 0.03
C ARG A 25 4.68 6.06 -0.88
N ASN A 26 4.54 5.86 -2.18
CA ASN A 26 4.50 6.97 -3.14
C ASN A 26 3.28 7.87 -2.92
N ILE A 27 2.10 7.29 -2.67
CA ILE A 27 0.88 8.04 -2.37
C ILE A 27 1.06 8.86 -1.08
N TRP A 28 1.62 8.24 -0.03
CA TRP A 28 1.88 8.95 1.22
C TRP A 28 2.77 10.18 1.00
N LEU A 29 3.89 10.03 0.29
CA LEU A 29 4.82 11.12 0.01
C LEU A 29 4.19 12.22 -0.86
N GLN A 30 3.34 11.86 -1.83
CA GLN A 30 2.65 12.83 -2.67
C GLN A 30 1.65 13.67 -1.87
N GLU A 31 0.89 13.06 -0.96
CA GLU A 31 -0.05 13.77 -0.10
C GLU A 31 0.68 14.70 0.87
N GLU A 32 1.80 14.27 1.47
CA GLU A 32 2.64 15.13 2.33
C GLU A 32 3.19 16.37 1.60
N LEU A 33 3.58 16.21 0.33
CA LEU A 33 4.05 17.32 -0.51
C LEU A 33 2.91 18.27 -0.93
N THR A 34 1.68 17.77 -1.08
CA THR A 34 0.52 18.57 -1.54
C THR A 34 -0.16 19.29 -0.37
N GLU A 35 -0.16 18.68 0.82
CA GLU A 35 -0.68 19.28 2.06
C GLU A 35 0.25 20.35 2.65
N GLY A 36 1.53 20.38 2.25
CA GLY A 36 2.50 21.42 2.64
C GLY A 36 2.38 22.76 1.89
N ASP A 37 1.45 22.87 0.93
CA ASP A 37 1.27 24.04 0.05
C ASP A 37 -0.13 24.68 0.22
N HIS A 38 -0.94 24.19 1.18
CA HIS A 38 -2.20 24.85 1.55
C HIS A 38 -1.95 25.78 2.74
N ASP A 39 -2.10 27.08 2.50
CA ASP A 39 -2.19 28.18 3.48
C ASP A 39 -3.41 28.06 4.41
N ASP A 40 -3.86 26.84 4.76
CA ASP A 40 -4.89 26.62 5.77
C ASP A 40 -4.20 26.40 7.12
N GLU A 41 -3.83 27.53 7.71
CA GLU A 41 -3.47 27.67 9.12
C GLU A 41 -4.57 27.04 10.01
N ASN A 42 -4.61 25.71 10.22
CA ASN A 42 -5.14 25.02 11.42
C ASN A 42 -5.37 23.49 11.30
N ILE A 43 -4.72 22.75 10.39
CA ILE A 43 -4.54 21.31 10.67
C ILE A 43 -3.36 21.19 11.63
N ASP A 44 -3.62 21.47 12.91
CA ASP A 44 -2.69 21.08 13.96
C ASP A 44 -2.52 19.56 13.85
N LEU A 45 -1.36 19.10 13.42
CA LEU A 45 -1.03 17.68 13.26
C LEU A 45 -1.24 16.91 14.59
N MET A 46 -1.29 17.63 15.72
CA MET A 46 -1.63 17.11 17.05
C MET A 46 -3.14 16.82 17.24
N THR A 47 -4.02 17.39 16.42
CA THR A 47 -5.49 17.21 16.50
C THR A 47 -6.02 16.06 15.63
N VAL A 48 -5.19 15.46 14.77
CA VAL A 48 -5.63 14.36 13.92
C VAL A 48 -5.96 13.13 14.77
N THR A 49 -7.25 12.82 14.85
CA THR A 49 -7.76 11.69 15.63
C THR A 49 -7.28 10.34 15.07
N ALA A 50 -7.25 9.32 15.92
CA ALA A 50 -6.94 7.96 15.48
C ALA A 50 -7.91 7.45 14.40
N GLN A 51 -9.17 7.91 14.40
CA GLN A 51 -10.16 7.57 13.38
C GLN A 51 -9.79 8.16 12.02
N GLN A 52 -9.41 9.43 11.96
CA GLN A 52 -8.97 10.08 10.73
C GLN A 52 -7.70 9.42 10.17
N LYS A 53 -6.72 9.11 11.04
CA LYS A 53 -5.49 8.38 10.64
C LYS A 53 -5.82 7.02 10.01
N ARG A 54 -6.72 6.24 10.62
CA ARG A 54 -7.17 4.96 10.06
C ARG A 54 -7.90 5.13 8.73
N LEU A 55 -8.80 6.10 8.63
CA LEU A 55 -9.54 6.36 7.40
C LEU A 55 -8.61 6.73 6.24
N ALA A 56 -7.68 7.65 6.47
CA ALA A 56 -6.70 8.06 5.48
C ALA A 56 -5.83 6.86 5.03
N MET A 57 -5.37 6.03 5.97
CA MET A 57 -4.62 4.81 5.65
C MET A 57 -5.43 3.81 4.79
N VAL A 58 -6.71 3.62 5.09
CA VAL A 58 -7.60 2.75 4.27
C VAL A 58 -7.76 3.31 2.87
N GLN A 59 -8.00 4.62 2.74
CA GLN A 59 -8.13 5.27 1.42
C GLN A 59 -6.84 5.16 0.60
N ARG A 60 -5.67 5.39 1.21
CA ARG A 60 -4.37 5.19 0.57
C ARG A 60 -4.15 3.75 0.13
N ALA A 61 -4.53 2.77 0.96
CA ALA A 61 -4.44 1.36 0.61
C ALA A 61 -5.33 1.01 -0.60
N ILE A 62 -6.56 1.53 -0.66
CA ILE A 62 -7.44 1.35 -1.81
C ILE A 62 -6.81 1.92 -3.08
N LYS A 63 -6.30 3.16 -3.03
CA LYS A 63 -5.57 3.78 -4.15
C LYS A 63 -4.37 2.92 -4.59
N ALA A 64 -3.59 2.42 -3.64
CA ALA A 64 -2.43 1.57 -3.93
C ALA A 64 -2.80 0.24 -4.61
N TRP A 65 -3.92 -0.39 -4.21
CA TRP A 65 -4.42 -1.61 -4.86
C TRP A 65 -4.87 -1.36 -6.31
N VAL A 66 -5.50 -0.21 -6.59
CA VAL A 66 -5.95 0.15 -7.95
C VAL A 66 -4.77 0.33 -8.92
N LEU A 67 -3.61 0.75 -8.41
CA LEU A 67 -2.40 0.94 -9.23
C LEU A 67 -1.70 -0.37 -9.63
N ILE A 68 -2.01 -1.48 -8.97
CA ILE A 68 -1.41 -2.77 -9.31
C ILE A 68 -2.03 -3.29 -10.59
N THR A 69 -1.18 -3.56 -11.57
CA THR A 69 -1.63 -4.01 -12.89
C THR A 69 -2.04 -5.49 -12.89
N PRO A 70 -2.97 -5.90 -13.77
CA PRO A 70 -3.28 -7.32 -13.94
C PRO A 70 -2.05 -8.17 -14.29
N GLN A 71 -1.04 -7.59 -14.95
CA GLN A 71 0.19 -8.29 -15.28
C GLN A 71 1.06 -8.57 -14.06
N GLU A 72 1.15 -7.64 -13.11
CA GLU A 72 1.85 -7.88 -11.83
C GLU A 72 1.17 -8.98 -11.03
N ILE A 73 -0.16 -9.01 -11.01
CA ILE A 73 -0.93 -10.12 -10.41
C ILE A 73 -0.57 -11.44 -11.09
N ARG A 74 -0.64 -11.54 -12.43
CA ARG A 74 -0.29 -12.80 -13.12
C ARG A 74 1.15 -13.26 -12.85
N ARG A 75 2.10 -12.32 -12.81
CA ARG A 75 3.51 -12.61 -12.49
C ARG A 75 3.68 -13.16 -11.08
N SER A 76 2.88 -12.72 -10.10
CA SER A 76 2.98 -13.23 -8.74
C SER A 76 2.51 -14.68 -8.62
N PHE A 77 1.51 -15.10 -9.40
CA PHE A 77 1.12 -16.51 -9.50
C PHE A 77 2.23 -17.37 -10.09
N ALA A 78 2.85 -16.94 -11.20
CA ALA A 78 3.96 -17.68 -11.80
C ALA A 78 5.15 -17.83 -10.82
N LYS A 79 5.44 -16.78 -10.05
CA LYS A 79 6.52 -16.78 -9.04
C LYS A 79 6.22 -17.67 -7.82
N ALA A 80 4.94 -17.86 -7.49
CA ALA A 80 4.52 -18.66 -6.35
C ALA A 80 4.59 -20.18 -6.60
N ILE A 81 4.85 -20.61 -7.84
CA ILE A 81 5.01 -22.02 -8.19
C ILE A 81 6.39 -22.47 -7.70
N PRO A 82 6.46 -23.45 -6.77
CA PRO A 82 7.74 -24.01 -6.31
C PRO A 82 8.50 -24.63 -7.49
N GLN A 83 9.81 -24.41 -7.53
CA GLN A 83 10.73 -25.11 -8.45
C GLN A 83 11.31 -26.36 -7.82
#